data_AF-Q4CMJ4-F1
#
_entry.id   AF-Q4CMJ4-F1
#
_cell.length_a   1.000
_cell.length_b   1.000
_cell.length_c   1.000
_cell.angle_alpha   90.00
_cell.angle_beta   90.00
_cell.angle_gamma   90.00
#
_symmetry.space_group_name_H-M   'P 1'
#
loop_
_entity.id
_entity.type
_entity.pdbx_description
1 polymer ?
#
loop_
_entity_poly.entity_id
_entity_poly.type
_entity_poly.pdbx_seq_one_letter_code
_entity_poly.pdbx_strand_id
1 'polypeptide(L)'
;VSLFLDAFTRCVRRGNRHAFCKEDDDAVDFVAAVANLRAFVFHIFPLQSVEEIRSIAGAIVPAIATTNAIVAAAVVQQALCVLGMKETTCRFGKPQMVYVRRVPQVRRRPFPDPCGCNIHVAHGSDRKGDSSSDEKTGKKNDAIQKRWATDLFLVHSAPPSLPSSNCLVCREHYPTVRVFLDATHTTLGQFLCTVLRERLSMTAASVFCGANVLYEEDEYEALATTPLADLMTAADRPLELLVDDLNHEVEWRLVVNHIPAMEGSDAVKLEGIDAALQLEQKLVADSKKNAAAIAAAENDNGNGDRVVPTKTGGVENDDEDDVVDSPSLNVKDAAAGNRATVTVVLSDSDGDDVDVVEIE
;
A
#
# COMPACT_ATOMS: atom_id res chain seq x y z
N VAL A 1 42.09 4.39 -0.22
CA VAL A 1 43.05 3.25 -0.35
C VAL A 1 43.65 2.85 0.99
N SER A 2 44.18 3.78 1.81
CA SER A 2 44.71 3.46 3.14
C SER A 2 43.70 2.72 4.04
N LEU A 3 42.47 3.23 4.12
CA LEU A 3 41.38 2.61 4.88
C LEU A 3 41.10 1.16 4.43
N PHE A 4 41.13 0.90 3.13
CA PHE A 4 40.93 -0.43 2.58
C PHE A 4 42.00 -1.42 3.07
N LEU A 5 43.27 -1.04 3.00
CA LEU A 5 44.38 -1.90 3.43
C LEU A 5 44.35 -2.16 4.94
N ASP A 6 44.03 -1.14 5.73
CA ASP A 6 43.89 -1.25 7.17
C ASP A 6 42.73 -2.17 7.57
N ALA A 7 41.52 -1.90 7.07
CA ALA A 7 40.33 -2.68 7.35
C ALA A 7 40.47 -4.13 6.87
N PHE A 8 41.06 -4.35 5.69
CA PHE A 8 41.37 -5.69 5.19
C PHE A 8 42.29 -6.44 6.15
N THR A 9 43.35 -5.79 6.65
CA THR A 9 44.29 -6.41 7.60
C THR A 9 43.60 -6.74 8.93
N ARG A 10 42.74 -5.85 9.45
CA ARG A 10 41.92 -6.09 10.65
C ARG A 10 40.98 -7.29 10.46
N CYS A 11 40.26 -7.35 9.34
CA CYS A 11 39.35 -8.44 9.02
C CYS A 11 40.08 -9.79 8.89
N VAL A 12 41.21 -9.85 8.19
CA VAL A 12 41.99 -11.09 7.98
C VAL A 12 42.54 -11.63 9.30
N ARG A 13 42.96 -10.76 10.22
CA ARG A 13 43.50 -11.16 11.53
C ARG A 13 42.49 -11.89 12.43
N ARG A 14 41.19 -11.71 12.19
CA ARG A 14 40.14 -12.38 12.96
C ARG A 14 40.05 -13.88 12.68
N GLY A 15 40.54 -14.35 11.53
CA GLY A 15 40.66 -15.78 11.18
C GLY A 15 39.35 -16.55 10.96
N ASN A 16 38.20 -16.00 11.38
CA ASN A 16 36.89 -16.61 11.25
C ASN A 16 36.04 -15.87 10.20
N ARG A 17 35.19 -16.64 9.49
CA ARG A 17 34.16 -16.08 8.61
C ARG A 17 32.96 -15.69 9.45
N HIS A 18 32.62 -14.40 9.44
CA HIS A 18 31.43 -13.88 10.10
C HIS A 18 30.46 -13.36 9.04
N ALA A 19 29.15 -13.49 9.32
CA ALA A 19 28.15 -12.74 8.57
C ALA A 19 28.39 -11.24 8.79
N PHE A 20 28.08 -10.43 7.79
CA PHE A 20 28.16 -8.98 7.93
C PHE A 20 27.21 -8.50 9.04
N CYS A 21 27.71 -7.62 9.90
CA CYS A 21 26.98 -7.04 11.02
C CYS A 21 27.21 -5.52 11.02
N LYS A 22 26.15 -4.73 11.16
CA LYS A 22 26.23 -3.26 11.04
C LYS A 22 27.02 -2.63 12.19
N GLU A 23 27.04 -3.32 13.32
CA GLU A 23 27.73 -2.94 14.57
C GLU A 23 29.24 -3.30 14.53
N ASP A 24 29.70 -4.01 13.50
CA ASP A 24 31.10 -4.38 13.35
C ASP A 24 31.90 -3.33 12.56
N ASP A 25 32.62 -2.46 13.27
CA ASP A 25 33.42 -1.38 12.69
C ASP A 25 34.44 -1.86 11.65
N ASP A 26 35.10 -3.01 11.86
CA ASP A 26 36.10 -3.50 10.91
C ASP A 26 35.46 -3.91 9.58
N ALA A 27 34.30 -4.58 9.63
CA ALA A 27 33.56 -4.98 8.45
C ALA A 27 32.95 -3.78 7.72
N VAL A 28 32.40 -2.82 8.47
CA VAL A 28 31.85 -1.58 7.91
C VAL A 28 32.94 -0.73 7.25
N ASP A 29 34.10 -0.57 7.87
CA ASP A 29 35.23 0.16 7.28
C ASP A 29 35.69 -0.49 5.98
N PHE A 30 35.73 -1.83 5.94
CA PHE A 30 36.07 -2.58 4.73
C PHE A 30 35.04 -2.32 3.62
N VAL A 31 33.74 -2.45 3.92
CA VAL A 31 32.64 -2.19 2.97
C VAL A 31 32.69 -0.74 2.49
N ALA A 32 32.85 0.23 3.38
CA ALA A 32 32.92 1.65 3.06
C ALA A 32 34.11 1.97 2.16
N ALA A 33 35.28 1.42 2.46
CA ALA A 33 36.47 1.62 1.64
C ALA A 33 36.30 1.02 0.23
N VAL A 34 35.77 -0.20 0.11
CA VAL A 34 35.52 -0.86 -1.19
C VAL A 34 34.45 -0.13 -1.98
N ALA A 35 33.33 0.25 -1.34
CA ALA A 35 32.24 0.97 -1.97
C ALA A 35 32.69 2.33 -2.52
N ASN A 36 33.43 3.12 -1.74
CA ASN A 36 33.94 4.41 -2.20
C ASN A 36 35.02 4.27 -3.29
N LEU A 37 35.87 3.24 -3.24
CA LEU A 37 36.80 2.95 -4.34
C LEU A 37 36.06 2.60 -5.63
N ARG A 38 35.00 1.79 -5.54
CA ARG A 38 34.16 1.47 -6.69
C ARG A 38 33.45 2.72 -7.22
N ALA A 39 32.86 3.53 -6.34
CA ALA A 39 32.20 4.79 -6.72
C ALA A 39 33.16 5.72 -7.48
N PHE A 40 34.40 5.85 -7.00
CA PHE A 40 35.45 6.62 -7.68
C PHE A 40 35.74 6.11 -9.10
N VAL A 41 35.82 4.79 -9.30
CA VAL A 41 36.03 4.18 -10.63
C VAL A 41 34.89 4.51 -11.60
N PHE A 42 33.67 4.59 -11.11
CA PHE A 42 32.48 4.95 -11.91
C PHE A 42 32.20 6.46 -11.94
N HIS A 43 33.13 7.30 -11.45
CA HIS A 43 32.98 8.75 -11.37
C HIS A 43 31.71 9.21 -10.62
N ILE A 44 31.29 8.45 -9.60
CA ILE A 44 30.16 8.79 -8.73
C ILE A 44 30.70 9.68 -7.59
N PHE A 45 30.31 10.95 -7.61
CA PHE A 45 30.71 11.96 -6.63
C PHE A 45 29.48 12.73 -6.10
N PRO A 46 29.47 13.18 -4.83
CA PRO A 46 30.53 13.00 -3.82
C PRO A 46 30.61 11.58 -3.28
N LEU A 47 31.77 11.21 -2.71
CA LEU A 47 31.91 9.96 -1.97
C LEU A 47 31.10 10.01 -0.68
N GLN A 48 30.56 8.86 -0.27
CA GLN A 48 29.68 8.76 0.90
C GLN A 48 30.50 8.57 2.19
N SER A 49 29.94 9.05 3.31
CA SER A 49 30.53 8.84 4.64
C SER A 49 30.42 7.38 5.08
N VAL A 50 31.24 6.98 6.05
CA VAL A 50 31.20 5.60 6.58
C VAL A 50 29.85 5.30 7.24
N GLU A 51 29.25 6.31 7.88
CA GLU A 51 27.96 6.23 8.57
C GLU A 51 26.79 6.08 7.60
N GLU A 52 26.80 6.80 6.47
CA GLU A 52 25.81 6.62 5.40
C GLU A 52 25.90 5.22 4.81
N ILE A 53 27.12 4.77 4.49
CA ILE A 53 27.33 3.43 3.93
C ILE A 53 26.93 2.35 4.93
N ARG A 54 27.23 2.54 6.23
CA ARG A 54 26.77 1.64 7.30
C ARG A 54 25.26 1.51 7.31
N SER A 55 24.53 2.63 7.17
CA SER A 55 23.08 2.62 7.13
C SER A 55 22.53 1.87 5.92
N ILE A 56 23.09 2.15 4.73
CA ILE A 56 22.68 1.51 3.47
C ILE A 56 22.99 0.01 3.51
N ALA A 57 24.21 -0.37 3.87
CA ALA A 57 24.66 -1.76 3.88
C ALA A 57 23.87 -2.62 4.87
N GLY A 58 23.51 -2.08 6.04
CA GLY A 58 22.68 -2.77 7.02
C GLY A 58 21.21 -2.93 6.62
N ALA A 59 20.73 -2.22 5.60
CA ALA A 59 19.35 -2.29 5.12
C ALA A 59 19.19 -3.10 3.82
N ILE A 60 20.25 -3.75 3.33
CA ILE A 60 20.19 -4.53 2.09
C ILE A 60 19.46 -5.86 2.34
N VAL A 61 18.31 -6.03 1.68
CA VAL A 61 17.59 -7.31 1.63
C VAL A 61 18.08 -8.12 0.42
N PRO A 62 18.56 -9.37 0.60
CA PRO A 62 18.98 -10.23 -0.50
C PRO A 62 17.84 -10.54 -1.47
N ALA A 63 18.07 -10.32 -2.77
CA ALA A 63 17.09 -10.67 -3.80
C ALA A 63 17.21 -12.17 -4.18
N ILE A 64 16.08 -12.88 -4.15
CA ILE A 64 16.00 -14.28 -4.58
C ILE A 64 15.23 -14.35 -5.91
N ALA A 65 15.85 -14.95 -6.93
CA ALA A 65 15.27 -15.01 -8.28
C ALA A 65 13.90 -15.70 -8.32
N THR A 66 13.68 -16.73 -7.50
CA THR A 66 12.40 -17.46 -7.41
C THR A 66 11.29 -16.57 -6.85
N THR A 67 11.57 -15.74 -5.84
CA THR A 67 10.60 -14.78 -5.29
C THR A 67 10.16 -13.79 -6.38
N ASN A 68 11.10 -13.24 -7.15
CA ASN A 68 10.79 -12.34 -8.26
C ASN A 68 9.93 -13.02 -9.33
N ALA A 69 10.18 -14.30 -9.64
CA ALA A 69 9.37 -15.05 -10.59
C ALA A 69 7.92 -15.27 -10.10
N ILE A 70 7.74 -15.60 -8.81
CA ILE A 70 6.40 -15.74 -8.20
C ILE A 70 5.66 -14.41 -8.24
N VAL A 71 6.32 -13.31 -7.86
CA VAL A 71 5.74 -11.97 -7.87
C VAL A 71 5.37 -11.54 -9.29
N ALA A 72 6.24 -11.76 -10.27
CA ALA A 72 5.96 -11.43 -11.67
C ALA A 72 4.74 -12.19 -12.21
N ALA A 73 4.61 -13.48 -11.90
CA ALA A 73 3.44 -14.27 -12.26
C ALA A 73 2.16 -13.74 -11.61
N ALA A 74 2.22 -13.37 -10.32
CA ALA A 74 1.09 -12.77 -9.61
C ALA A 74 0.67 -11.43 -10.22
N VAL A 75 1.63 -10.57 -10.60
CA VAL A 75 1.34 -9.28 -11.27
C VAL A 75 0.60 -9.49 -12.57
N VAL A 76 1.05 -10.42 -13.43
CA VAL A 76 0.37 -10.74 -14.69
C VAL A 76 -1.04 -11.27 -14.44
N GLN A 77 -1.20 -12.17 -13.46
CA GLN A 77 -2.51 -12.71 -13.09
C GLN A 77 -3.46 -11.60 -12.61
N GLN A 78 -3.01 -10.69 -11.75
CA GLN A 78 -3.84 -9.57 -11.29
C GLN A 78 -4.14 -8.56 -12.40
N ALA A 79 -3.20 -8.32 -13.32
CA ALA A 79 -3.43 -7.48 -14.49
C ALA A 79 -4.55 -8.06 -15.38
N LEU A 80 -4.58 -9.38 -15.58
CA LEU A 80 -5.67 -10.05 -16.30
C LEU A 80 -7.03 -9.89 -15.57
N CYS A 81 -7.05 -10.02 -14.23
CA CYS A 81 -8.24 -9.74 -13.43
C CYS A 81 -8.74 -8.29 -13.62
N VAL A 82 -7.83 -7.31 -13.63
CA VAL A 82 -8.14 -5.88 -13.83
C VAL A 82 -8.69 -5.61 -15.23
N LEU A 83 -8.03 -6.12 -16.27
CA LEU A 83 -8.47 -5.95 -17.66
C LEU A 83 -9.85 -6.55 -17.89
N GLY A 84 -10.13 -7.68 -17.23
CA GLY A 84 -11.41 -8.35 -17.30
C GLY A 84 -12.54 -7.71 -16.49
N MET A 85 -12.29 -6.69 -15.67
CA MET A 85 -13.33 -6.07 -14.82
C MET A 85 -14.51 -5.47 -15.61
N LYS A 86 -14.30 -5.13 -16.89
CA LYS A 86 -15.35 -4.59 -17.77
C LYS A 86 -16.11 -5.68 -18.53
N GLU A 87 -15.61 -6.91 -18.56
CA GLU A 87 -16.24 -8.00 -19.30
C GLU A 87 -17.29 -8.70 -18.44
N THR A 88 -18.53 -8.74 -18.92
CA THR A 88 -19.65 -9.43 -18.24
C THR A 88 -19.43 -10.93 -18.06
N THR A 89 -18.49 -11.50 -18.83
CA THR A 89 -18.15 -12.93 -18.86
C THR A 89 -16.66 -13.15 -18.59
N CYS A 90 -16.08 -12.32 -17.73
CA CYS A 90 -14.69 -12.47 -17.36
C CYS A 90 -14.45 -13.81 -16.65
N ARG A 91 -13.53 -14.61 -17.18
CA ARG A 91 -13.07 -15.86 -16.57
C ARG A 91 -12.17 -15.62 -15.34
N PHE A 92 -11.72 -14.39 -15.16
CA PHE A 92 -10.83 -13.98 -14.07
C PHE A 92 -11.65 -13.44 -12.90
N GLY A 93 -11.22 -13.77 -11.68
CA GLY A 93 -11.86 -13.29 -10.45
C GLY A 93 -11.65 -11.80 -10.22
N LYS A 94 -12.23 -11.26 -9.13
CA LYS A 94 -11.97 -9.88 -8.71
C LYS A 94 -10.49 -9.70 -8.36
N PRO A 95 -9.85 -8.55 -8.68
CA PRO A 95 -8.47 -8.28 -8.31
C PRO A 95 -8.23 -8.45 -6.80
N GLN A 96 -7.09 -9.01 -6.43
CA GLN A 96 -6.68 -9.25 -5.06
C GLN A 96 -5.26 -8.72 -4.80
N MET A 97 -5.00 -8.34 -3.56
CA MET A 97 -3.65 -8.19 -3.01
C MET A 97 -3.05 -9.58 -2.81
N VAL A 98 -1.85 -9.82 -3.31
CA VAL A 98 -1.16 -11.10 -3.18
C VAL A 98 0.04 -10.94 -2.26
N TYR A 99 0.16 -11.84 -1.29
CA TYR A 99 1.24 -11.86 -0.31
C TYR A 99 2.01 -13.17 -0.45
N VAL A 100 3.33 -13.08 -0.55
CA VAL A 100 4.23 -14.22 -0.55
C VAL A 100 4.98 -14.21 0.77
N ARG A 101 4.95 -15.32 1.50
CA ARG A 101 5.59 -15.47 2.80
C ARG A 101 6.72 -16.49 2.75
N ARG A 102 7.71 -16.33 3.63
CA ARG A 102 8.77 -17.33 3.84
C ARG A 102 8.25 -18.57 4.57
N VAL A 103 7.38 -18.37 5.56
CA VAL A 103 6.73 -19.44 6.34
C VAL A 103 5.23 -19.43 6.06
N PRO A 104 4.58 -20.60 5.85
CA PRO A 104 3.16 -20.66 5.58
C PRO A 104 2.33 -20.03 6.71
N GLN A 105 1.37 -19.18 6.35
CA GLN A 105 0.36 -18.71 7.27
C GLN A 105 -0.58 -19.86 7.63
N VAL A 106 -0.72 -20.14 8.92
CA VAL A 106 -1.64 -21.14 9.45
C VAL A 106 -3.05 -20.55 9.54
N ARG A 107 -4.04 -21.20 8.91
CA ARG A 107 -5.46 -20.89 9.11
C ARG A 107 -6.22 -22.15 9.49
N ARG A 108 -7.04 -22.08 10.54
CA ARG A 108 -7.91 -23.19 10.95
C ARG A 108 -9.32 -22.92 10.45
N ARG A 109 -9.94 -23.93 9.87
CA ARG A 109 -11.37 -23.91 9.54
C ARG A 109 -12.05 -25.17 10.08
N PRO A 110 -13.36 -25.10 10.40
CA PRO A 110 -14.14 -26.29 10.65
C PRO A 110 -13.99 -27.25 9.45
N PHE A 111 -13.73 -28.52 9.73
CA PHE A 111 -13.80 -29.54 8.69
C PHE A 111 -15.24 -29.52 8.16
N PRO A 112 -15.46 -29.49 6.83
CA PRO A 112 -16.82 -29.54 6.29
C PRO A 112 -17.52 -30.74 6.89
N ASP A 113 -18.76 -30.56 7.37
CA ASP A 113 -19.52 -31.69 7.89
C ASP A 113 -19.44 -32.86 6.90
N PRO A 114 -19.20 -34.08 7.38
CA PRO A 114 -19.10 -35.24 6.50
C PRO A 114 -20.31 -35.19 5.59
N CYS A 115 -20.06 -35.32 4.28
CA CYS A 115 -21.12 -35.33 3.30
C CYS A 115 -22.26 -36.22 3.80
N GLY A 116 -23.51 -35.89 3.47
CA GLY A 116 -24.66 -36.76 3.77
C GLY A 116 -24.56 -38.18 3.17
N CYS A 117 -23.48 -38.49 2.45
CA CYS A 117 -23.03 -39.85 2.27
C CYS A 117 -22.63 -40.45 3.62
N ASN A 118 -23.41 -41.42 4.11
CA ASN A 118 -23.15 -42.33 5.23
C ASN A 118 -21.86 -43.18 5.06
N ILE A 119 -20.75 -42.58 4.63
CA ILE A 119 -19.42 -43.16 4.74
C ILE A 119 -19.02 -42.97 6.20
N HIS A 120 -19.62 -43.80 7.05
CA HIS A 120 -18.97 -44.23 8.26
C HIS A 120 -17.65 -44.85 7.82
N VAL A 121 -16.55 -44.12 7.97
CA VAL A 121 -15.24 -44.73 8.08
C VAL A 121 -15.32 -45.53 9.37
N ALA A 122 -15.75 -46.78 9.25
CA ALA A 122 -15.64 -47.75 10.31
C ALA A 122 -14.16 -47.77 10.69
N HIS A 123 -13.84 -47.29 11.89
CA HIS A 123 -12.58 -47.67 12.50
C HIS A 123 -12.55 -49.19 12.49
N GLY A 124 -11.59 -49.75 11.76
CA GLY A 124 -11.40 -51.18 11.64
C GLY A 124 -11.06 -51.77 13.00
N SER A 125 -12.08 -52.10 13.77
CA SER A 125 -11.99 -52.89 14.98
C SER A 125 -13.22 -53.78 15.08
N ASP A 126 -13.53 -54.54 14.03
CA ASP A 126 -14.50 -55.63 14.14
C ASP A 126 -14.19 -56.74 13.15
N ARG A 127 -13.58 -57.80 13.69
CA ARG A 127 -13.79 -59.21 13.29
C ARG A 127 -13.00 -60.10 14.25
N LYS A 128 -13.58 -60.36 15.42
CA LYS A 128 -13.63 -61.66 16.12
C LYS A 128 -13.95 -61.41 17.60
N GLY A 129 -15.21 -61.61 17.95
CA GLY A 129 -15.69 -61.62 19.32
C GLY A 129 -17.04 -62.31 19.31
N ASP A 130 -17.00 -63.63 19.47
CA ASP A 130 -18.17 -64.48 19.56
C ASP A 130 -19.08 -64.10 20.74
N SER A 131 -20.34 -64.48 20.57
CA SER A 131 -21.31 -64.92 21.60
C SER A 131 -22.20 -63.90 22.32
N SER A 132 -23.51 -64.23 22.24
CA SER A 132 -24.59 -64.03 23.22
C SER A 132 -24.98 -62.59 23.56
N SER A 133 -26.05 -62.07 22.96
CA SER A 133 -27.43 -62.06 23.52
C SER A 133 -27.57 -61.15 24.75
N ASP A 134 -28.10 -59.94 24.55
CA ASP A 134 -29.41 -59.54 25.07
C ASP A 134 -29.60 -58.01 24.94
N GLU A 135 -30.78 -57.65 24.42
CA GLU A 135 -31.27 -56.29 24.28
C GLU A 135 -31.25 -55.52 25.61
N LYS A 136 -30.78 -54.26 25.57
CA LYS A 136 -31.43 -53.14 26.26
C LYS A 136 -30.96 -51.80 25.69
N THR A 137 -31.93 -51.10 25.13
CA THR A 137 -31.91 -49.73 24.61
C THR A 137 -31.23 -48.73 25.56
N GLY A 138 -30.20 -48.05 25.09
CA GLY A 138 -29.64 -46.86 25.71
C GLY A 138 -29.35 -45.82 24.64
N LYS A 139 -30.15 -44.74 24.59
CA LYS A 139 -29.81 -43.51 23.87
C LYS A 139 -28.49 -42.98 24.45
N LYS A 140 -27.38 -43.11 23.72
CA LYS A 140 -26.17 -42.32 23.98
C LYS A 140 -26.14 -41.19 22.95
N ASN A 141 -26.20 -39.97 23.46
CA ASN A 141 -25.93 -38.76 22.70
C ASN A 141 -24.45 -38.79 22.30
N ASP A 142 -24.14 -39.23 21.10
CA ASP A 142 -22.81 -39.05 20.53
C ASP A 142 -22.67 -37.57 20.16
N ALA A 143 -22.02 -36.81 21.04
CA ALA A 143 -21.58 -35.45 20.75
C ALA A 143 -20.65 -35.52 19.54
N ILE A 144 -21.12 -35.02 18.40
CA ILE A 144 -20.35 -34.93 17.16
C ILE A 144 -19.16 -34.02 17.46
N GLN A 145 -17.97 -34.60 17.62
CA GLN A 145 -16.74 -33.87 17.86
C GLN A 145 -16.38 -33.10 16.58
N LYS A 146 -16.64 -31.77 16.57
CA LYS A 146 -16.28 -30.88 15.46
C LYS A 146 -14.79 -31.05 15.14
N ARG A 147 -14.48 -31.59 13.95
CA ARG A 147 -13.11 -31.71 13.44
C ARG A 147 -12.67 -30.37 12.85
N TRP A 148 -11.39 -30.09 12.91
CA TRP A 148 -10.78 -28.87 12.34
C TRP A 148 -9.76 -29.26 11.28
N ALA A 149 -9.76 -28.57 10.15
CA ALA A 149 -8.69 -28.62 9.16
C ALA A 149 -7.74 -27.44 9.38
N THR A 150 -6.43 -27.67 9.25
CA THR A 150 -5.42 -26.61 9.27
C THR A 150 -4.85 -26.46 7.87
N ASP A 151 -5.12 -25.32 7.25
CA ASP A 151 -4.62 -24.95 5.93
C ASP A 151 -3.35 -24.10 6.10
N LEU A 152 -2.33 -24.38 5.30
CA LEU A 152 -1.02 -23.70 5.31
C LEU A 152 -0.86 -22.91 4.01
N PHE A 153 -0.78 -21.59 4.10
CA PHE A 153 -0.69 -20.71 2.93
C PHE A 153 0.68 -20.04 2.84
N LEU A 154 1.53 -20.49 1.92
CA LEU A 154 2.77 -19.78 1.57
C LEU A 154 2.49 -18.53 0.74
N VAL A 155 1.52 -18.64 -0.18
CA VAL A 155 0.95 -17.53 -0.94
C VAL A 155 -0.50 -17.40 -0.52
N HIS A 156 -0.91 -16.21 -0.10
CA HIS A 156 -2.30 -15.90 0.22
C HIS A 156 -2.72 -14.60 -0.44
N SER A 157 -4.04 -14.39 -0.51
CA SER A 157 -4.61 -13.20 -1.10
C SER A 157 -5.68 -12.59 -0.21
N ALA A 158 -5.86 -11.28 -0.34
CA ALA A 158 -6.88 -10.50 0.34
C ALA A 158 -7.45 -9.45 -0.63
N PRO A 159 -8.71 -9.03 -0.47
CA PRO A 159 -9.23 -7.93 -1.26
C PRO A 159 -8.40 -6.65 -0.99
N PRO A 160 -8.21 -5.77 -1.99
CA PRO A 160 -7.61 -4.46 -1.77
C PRO A 160 -8.37 -3.69 -0.69
N SER A 161 -7.63 -3.01 0.19
CA SER A 161 -8.22 -2.09 1.15
C SER A 161 -8.95 -0.95 0.41
N LEU A 162 -10.07 -0.49 0.96
CA LEU A 162 -10.72 0.71 0.47
C LEU A 162 -9.77 1.93 0.59
N PRO A 163 -9.88 2.93 -0.30
CA PRO A 163 -9.12 4.18 -0.18
C PRO A 163 -9.30 4.77 1.22
N SER A 164 -8.19 5.16 1.87
CA SER A 164 -8.29 5.76 3.19
C SER A 164 -8.80 7.19 3.06
N SER A 165 -9.77 7.57 3.91
CA SER A 165 -10.29 8.95 3.97
C SER A 165 -9.22 9.97 4.34
N ASN A 166 -8.12 9.50 4.94
CA ASN A 166 -7.00 10.30 5.42
C ASN A 166 -5.84 10.37 4.42
N CYS A 167 -5.94 9.71 3.26
CA CYS A 167 -4.88 9.78 2.25
C CYS A 167 -4.76 11.21 1.72
N LEU A 168 -3.54 11.77 1.73
CA LEU A 168 -3.31 13.09 1.14
C LEU A 168 -3.36 13.05 -0.40
N VAL A 169 -3.32 11.88 -1.04
CA VAL A 169 -3.25 11.78 -2.51
C VAL A 169 -4.60 11.42 -3.12
N CYS A 170 -5.21 10.29 -2.75
CA CYS A 170 -6.42 9.78 -3.40
C CYS A 170 -7.75 10.25 -2.77
N ARG A 171 -7.72 11.32 -1.97
CA ARG A 171 -8.93 11.86 -1.33
C ARG A 171 -9.87 12.49 -2.36
N GLU A 172 -11.16 12.43 -2.06
CA GLU A 172 -12.19 13.10 -2.84
C GLU A 172 -12.38 14.58 -2.45
N HIS A 173 -11.85 14.98 -1.29
CA HIS A 173 -12.03 16.32 -0.70
C HIS A 173 -10.76 17.16 -0.84
N TYR A 174 -10.84 18.20 -1.66
CA TYR A 174 -9.74 19.11 -1.95
C TYR A 174 -9.99 20.47 -1.28
N PRO A 175 -8.94 21.16 -0.77
CA PRO A 175 -9.02 22.59 -0.52
C PRO A 175 -9.56 23.29 -1.75
N THR A 176 -10.74 23.91 -1.63
CA THR A 176 -11.48 24.43 -2.79
C THR A 176 -11.56 25.95 -2.73
N VAL A 177 -11.10 26.61 -3.79
CA VAL A 177 -11.21 28.05 -3.97
C VAL A 177 -12.10 28.34 -5.18
N ARG A 178 -13.06 29.24 -5.01
CA ARG A 178 -13.88 29.73 -6.12
C ARG A 178 -13.25 31.01 -6.66
N VAL A 179 -12.99 31.03 -7.95
CA VAL A 179 -12.44 32.18 -8.66
C VAL A 179 -13.53 32.76 -9.53
N PHE A 180 -13.73 34.07 -9.47
CA PHE A 180 -14.66 34.79 -10.31
C PHE A 180 -13.89 35.82 -11.13
N LEU A 181 -13.90 35.66 -12.45
CA LEU A 181 -13.14 36.48 -13.38
C LEU A 181 -13.80 36.48 -14.77
N ASP A 182 -13.35 37.38 -15.64
CA ASP A 182 -13.77 37.37 -17.04
C ASP A 182 -12.93 36.40 -17.87
N ALA A 183 -13.38 35.13 -17.94
CA ALA A 183 -12.73 34.07 -18.68
C ALA A 183 -12.51 34.35 -20.18
N THR A 184 -13.23 35.30 -20.79
CA THR A 184 -13.07 35.63 -22.22
C THR A 184 -11.83 36.48 -22.50
N HIS A 185 -11.41 37.30 -21.53
CA HIS A 185 -10.26 38.19 -21.67
C HIS A 185 -9.04 37.69 -20.89
N THR A 186 -9.22 36.86 -19.86
CA THR A 186 -8.11 36.29 -19.10
C THR A 186 -7.55 35.05 -19.78
N THR A 187 -6.26 35.06 -20.15
CA THR A 187 -5.57 33.86 -20.63
C THR A 187 -5.15 32.94 -19.48
N LEU A 188 -4.87 31.67 -19.78
CA LEU A 188 -4.33 30.73 -18.80
C LEU A 188 -3.06 31.28 -18.14
N GLY A 189 -2.12 31.82 -18.92
CA GLY A 189 -0.89 32.45 -18.42
C GLY A 189 -1.14 33.64 -17.50
N GLN A 190 -2.12 34.48 -17.81
CA GLN A 190 -2.52 35.58 -16.92
C GLN A 190 -3.13 35.04 -15.63
N PHE A 191 -3.94 33.99 -15.69
CA PHE A 191 -4.50 33.33 -14.51
C PHE A 191 -3.41 32.72 -13.61
N LEU A 192 -2.41 32.04 -14.19
CA LEU A 192 -1.28 31.49 -13.45
C LEU A 192 -0.54 32.58 -12.66
N CYS A 193 -0.21 33.70 -13.33
CA CYS A 193 0.50 34.81 -12.69
C CYS A 193 -0.38 35.53 -11.64
N THR A 194 -1.58 35.97 -12.03
CA THR A 194 -2.41 36.85 -11.19
C THR A 194 -3.14 36.11 -10.07
N VAL A 195 -3.53 34.86 -10.29
CA VAL A 195 -4.29 34.08 -9.30
C VAL A 195 -3.39 33.13 -8.53
N LEU A 196 -2.69 32.22 -9.22
CA LEU A 196 -1.89 31.21 -8.53
C LEU A 196 -0.69 31.85 -7.82
N ARG A 197 0.13 32.59 -8.56
CA ARG A 197 1.37 33.17 -8.02
C ARG A 197 1.13 34.36 -7.09
N GLU A 198 0.37 35.37 -7.54
CA GLU A 198 0.20 36.60 -6.76
C GLU A 198 -0.80 36.50 -5.60
N ARG A 199 -1.90 35.74 -5.78
CA ARG A 199 -2.99 35.69 -4.79
C ARG A 199 -2.98 34.44 -3.92
N LEU A 200 -2.59 33.29 -4.47
CA LEU A 200 -2.50 32.02 -3.74
C LEU A 200 -1.06 31.64 -3.33
N SER A 201 -0.06 32.43 -3.73
CA SER A 201 1.37 32.20 -3.39
C SER A 201 1.95 30.87 -3.88
N MET A 202 1.45 30.36 -5.01
CA MET A 202 1.92 29.13 -5.65
C MET A 202 3.04 29.46 -6.67
N THR A 203 4.27 29.02 -6.39
CA THR A 203 5.44 29.44 -7.18
C THR A 203 5.65 28.63 -8.47
N ALA A 204 5.39 27.32 -8.43
CA ALA A 204 5.67 26.34 -9.48
C ALA A 204 4.44 25.44 -9.67
N ALA A 205 3.31 26.05 -10.02
CA ALA A 205 2.03 25.39 -10.09
C ALA A 205 1.86 24.55 -11.36
N SER A 206 1.48 23.29 -11.19
CA SER A 206 1.00 22.40 -12.24
C SER A 206 -0.52 22.41 -12.27
N VAL A 207 -1.11 22.63 -13.44
CA VAL A 207 -2.56 22.79 -13.61
C VAL A 207 -3.14 21.69 -14.46
N PHE A 208 -4.17 21.03 -13.94
CA PHE A 208 -4.84 19.90 -14.55
C PHE A 208 -6.32 20.21 -14.77
N CYS A 209 -6.89 19.64 -15.83
CA CYS A 209 -8.33 19.59 -16.05
C CYS A 209 -8.72 18.14 -16.33
N GLY A 210 -9.35 17.49 -15.35
CA GLY A 210 -9.60 16.05 -15.39
C GLY A 210 -8.29 15.26 -15.44
N ALA A 211 -8.08 14.49 -16.51
CA ALA A 211 -6.85 13.72 -16.72
C ALA A 211 -5.79 14.46 -17.56
N ASN A 212 -6.11 15.66 -18.05
CA ASN A 212 -5.24 16.41 -18.96
C ASN A 212 -4.40 17.41 -18.19
N VAL A 213 -3.10 17.45 -18.47
CA VAL A 213 -2.21 18.51 -18.03
C VAL A 213 -2.43 19.73 -18.93
N LEU A 214 -2.81 20.86 -18.34
CA LEU A 214 -3.01 22.11 -19.06
C LEU A 214 -1.78 23.00 -19.01
N TYR A 215 -1.06 22.99 -17.88
CA TYR A 215 0.16 23.76 -17.69
C TYR A 215 1.09 23.09 -16.68
N GLU A 216 2.38 23.13 -16.98
CA GLU A 216 3.49 22.79 -16.11
C GLU A 216 4.69 23.59 -16.63
N GLU A 217 5.45 24.19 -15.72
CA GLU A 217 6.63 24.99 -16.08
C GLU A 217 7.65 24.10 -16.82
N ASP A 218 8.29 24.63 -17.86
CA ASP A 218 9.24 23.93 -18.74
C ASP A 218 8.69 22.80 -19.64
N GLU A 219 7.54 22.18 -19.33
CA GLU A 219 7.01 21.05 -20.11
C GLU A 219 5.73 21.35 -20.92
N TYR A 220 4.77 22.09 -20.35
CA TYR A 220 3.41 22.24 -20.91
C TYR A 220 2.95 23.70 -21.02
N GLU A 221 3.72 24.56 -21.68
CA GLU A 221 3.42 26.00 -21.75
C GLU A 221 2.56 26.44 -22.94
N ALA A 222 2.29 25.55 -23.90
CA ALA A 222 1.68 25.90 -25.18
C ALA A 222 0.28 26.57 -25.05
N LEU A 223 -0.46 26.28 -23.98
CA LEU A 223 -1.79 26.82 -23.73
C LEU A 223 -1.77 28.14 -22.93
N ALA A 224 -0.61 28.67 -22.53
CA ALA A 224 -0.53 29.87 -21.69
C ALA A 224 -1.18 31.12 -22.33
N THR A 225 -1.24 31.20 -23.66
CA THR A 225 -1.90 32.30 -24.38
C THR A 225 -3.37 32.07 -24.65
N THR A 226 -3.90 30.86 -24.39
CA THR A 226 -5.30 30.54 -24.64
C THR A 226 -6.21 31.20 -23.60
N PRO A 227 -7.31 31.86 -24.02
CA PRO A 227 -8.35 32.34 -23.12
C PRO A 227 -8.94 31.19 -22.29
N LEU A 228 -9.21 31.43 -21.00
CA LEU A 228 -9.83 30.41 -20.14
C LEU A 228 -11.19 29.97 -20.67
N ALA A 229 -11.94 30.86 -21.33
CA ALA A 229 -13.21 30.55 -21.96
C ALA A 229 -13.12 29.41 -22.99
N ASP A 230 -12.01 29.29 -23.71
CA ASP A 230 -11.80 28.23 -24.71
C ASP A 230 -11.56 26.86 -24.05
N LEU A 231 -11.14 26.85 -22.78
CA LEU A 231 -10.98 25.65 -21.96
C LEU A 231 -12.29 25.24 -21.27
N MET A 232 -13.31 26.12 -21.27
CA MET A 232 -14.62 25.83 -20.68
C MET A 232 -15.44 24.97 -21.63
N THR A 233 -15.98 23.86 -21.13
CA THR A 233 -16.83 22.96 -21.93
C THR A 233 -18.17 23.59 -22.35
N ALA A 234 -18.68 24.54 -21.56
CA ALA A 234 -19.89 25.31 -21.84
C ALA A 234 -19.83 26.64 -21.08
N ALA A 235 -20.40 27.71 -21.64
CA ALA A 235 -20.35 29.06 -21.05
C ALA A 235 -20.91 29.15 -19.62
N ASP A 236 -21.90 28.30 -19.29
CA ASP A 236 -22.58 28.32 -17.98
C ASP A 236 -21.98 27.34 -16.95
N ARG A 237 -20.98 26.53 -17.34
CA ARG A 237 -20.38 25.55 -16.43
C ARG A 237 -19.02 26.06 -15.95
N PRO A 238 -18.76 26.10 -14.64
CA PRO A 238 -17.46 26.51 -14.15
C PRO A 238 -16.36 25.58 -14.66
N LEU A 239 -15.18 26.16 -14.92
CA LEU A 239 -13.98 25.40 -15.22
C LEU A 239 -13.40 24.91 -13.90
N GLU A 240 -13.40 23.60 -13.71
CA GLU A 240 -12.79 22.95 -12.55
C GLU A 240 -11.34 22.60 -12.89
N LEU A 241 -10.42 23.26 -12.20
CA LEU A 241 -8.98 23.03 -12.30
C LEU A 241 -8.49 22.37 -11.03
N LEU A 242 -7.62 21.38 -11.18
CA LEU A 242 -6.81 20.89 -10.07
C LEU A 242 -5.41 21.50 -10.19
N VAL A 243 -4.87 21.94 -9.07
CA VAL A 243 -3.59 22.64 -9.02
C VAL A 243 -2.72 22.00 -7.96
N ASP A 244 -1.55 21.54 -8.38
CA ASP A 244 -0.49 21.05 -7.48
C ASP A 244 0.66 22.06 -7.50
N ASP A 245 1.31 22.28 -6.36
CA ASP A 245 2.36 23.29 -6.23
C ASP A 245 3.34 22.92 -5.11
N LEU A 246 4.60 23.31 -5.28
CA LEU A 246 5.67 23.00 -4.32
C LEU A 246 5.49 23.67 -2.95
N ASN A 247 4.69 24.74 -2.84
CA ASN A 247 4.43 25.44 -1.59
C ASN A 247 3.28 24.84 -0.78
N HIS A 248 2.48 23.95 -1.37
CA HIS A 248 1.35 23.30 -0.72
C HIS A 248 1.59 21.79 -0.60
N GLU A 249 1.23 21.17 0.52
CA GLU A 249 1.41 19.72 0.72
C GLU A 249 0.29 18.90 0.04
N VAL A 250 -0.64 19.58 -0.64
CA VAL A 250 -1.93 19.05 -1.09
C VAL A 250 -2.32 19.66 -2.42
N GLU A 251 -2.95 18.89 -3.30
CA GLU A 251 -3.58 19.41 -4.52
C GLU A 251 -4.83 20.24 -4.16
N TRP A 252 -4.99 21.41 -4.80
CA TRP A 252 -6.10 22.34 -4.62
C TRP A 252 -7.08 22.24 -5.78
N ARG A 253 -8.37 22.45 -5.49
CA ARG A 253 -9.41 22.57 -6.52
C ARG A 253 -9.78 24.03 -6.71
N LEU A 254 -9.59 24.56 -7.91
CA LEU A 254 -10.01 25.89 -8.29
C LEU A 254 -11.23 25.81 -9.20
N VAL A 255 -12.33 26.42 -8.77
CA VAL A 255 -13.59 26.48 -9.52
C VAL A 255 -13.70 27.87 -10.13
N VAL A 256 -13.37 27.99 -11.41
CA VAL A 256 -13.37 29.26 -12.14
C VAL A 256 -14.75 29.52 -12.74
N ASN A 257 -15.40 30.58 -12.28
CA ASN A 257 -16.70 31.03 -12.74
C ASN A 257 -16.51 32.25 -13.63
N HIS A 258 -17.03 32.17 -14.86
CA HIS A 258 -17.03 33.29 -15.79
C HIS A 258 -18.06 34.34 -15.36
N ILE A 259 -17.63 35.59 -15.23
CA ILE A 259 -18.51 36.76 -15.08
C ILE A 259 -18.19 37.74 -16.22
N PRO A 260 -19.12 38.00 -17.14
CA PRO A 260 -18.88 38.96 -18.21
C PRO A 260 -18.81 40.38 -17.65
N ALA A 261 -17.88 41.19 -18.17
CA ALA A 261 -17.77 42.63 -17.93
C ALA A 261 -17.46 43.08 -16.48
N MET A 262 -16.54 42.38 -15.81
CA MET A 262 -15.91 42.89 -14.59
C MET A 262 -14.92 44.01 -14.94
N GLU A 263 -15.40 45.25 -15.02
CA GLU A 263 -14.57 46.45 -15.19
C GLU A 263 -14.20 47.05 -13.81
N GLY A 264 -12.92 47.08 -13.45
CA GLY A 264 -12.44 47.73 -12.22
C GLY A 264 -11.16 47.15 -11.61
N SER A 265 -10.66 47.80 -10.55
CA SER A 265 -9.43 47.42 -9.82
C SER A 265 -9.48 46.02 -9.18
N ASP A 266 -10.65 45.40 -9.10
CA ASP A 266 -10.87 44.04 -8.57
C ASP A 266 -11.36 43.09 -9.69
N ALA A 267 -10.60 42.99 -10.78
CA ALA A 267 -10.94 42.13 -11.92
C ALA A 267 -11.02 40.62 -11.58
N VAL A 268 -10.51 40.21 -10.41
CA VAL A 268 -10.59 38.83 -9.92
C VAL A 268 -11.07 38.83 -8.47
N LYS A 269 -12.17 38.13 -8.21
CA LYS A 269 -12.68 37.88 -6.85
C LYS A 269 -12.44 36.41 -6.47
N LEU A 270 -11.89 36.20 -5.28
CA LEU A 270 -11.61 34.87 -4.73
C LEU A 270 -12.45 34.62 -3.49
N GLU A 271 -13.05 33.42 -3.40
CA GLU A 271 -13.82 32.99 -2.24
C GLU A 271 -13.33 31.62 -1.75
N GLY A 272 -13.31 31.43 -0.43
CA GLY A 272 -12.97 30.15 0.20
C GLY A 272 -11.50 29.93 0.53
N ILE A 273 -10.62 30.92 0.34
CA ILE A 273 -9.17 30.79 0.61
C ILE A 273 -8.90 30.37 2.07
N ASP A 274 -9.48 31.05 3.05
CA ASP A 274 -9.26 30.72 4.47
C ASP A 274 -9.74 29.30 4.82
N ALA A 275 -10.87 28.89 4.26
CA ALA A 275 -11.41 27.54 4.45
C ALA A 275 -10.53 26.48 3.79
N ALA A 276 -9.97 26.77 2.61
CA ALA A 276 -9.03 25.92 1.91
C ALA A 276 -7.72 25.75 2.70
N LEU A 277 -7.13 26.84 3.20
CA LEU A 277 -5.93 26.80 4.06
C LEU A 277 -6.17 26.02 5.36
N GLN A 278 -7.30 26.24 6.03
CA GLN A 278 -7.65 25.50 7.25
C GLN A 278 -7.82 24.01 6.97
N LEU A 279 -8.42 23.65 5.84
CA LEU A 279 -8.58 22.26 5.43
C LEU A 279 -7.22 21.61 5.14
N GLU A 280 -6.34 22.28 4.39
CA GLU A 280 -4.97 21.83 4.15
C GLU A 280 -4.24 21.58 5.48
N GLN A 281 -4.21 22.56 6.37
CA GLN A 281 -3.54 22.46 7.67
C GLN A 281 -4.07 21.27 8.49
N LYS A 282 -5.39 21.07 8.48
CA LYS A 282 -6.02 19.92 9.17
C LYS A 282 -5.57 18.60 8.55
N LEU A 283 -5.61 18.48 7.23
CA LEU A 283 -5.23 17.26 6.51
C LEU A 283 -3.76 16.90 6.75
N VAL A 284 -2.87 17.89 6.69
CA VAL A 284 -1.44 17.75 6.98
C VAL A 284 -1.22 17.32 8.44
N ALA A 285 -1.92 17.94 9.38
CA ALA A 285 -1.80 17.59 10.79
C ALA A 285 -2.28 16.15 11.08
N ASP A 286 -3.40 15.74 10.48
CA ASP A 286 -3.94 14.39 10.66
C ASP A 286 -3.04 13.33 10.00
N SER A 287 -2.43 13.64 8.85
CA SER A 287 -1.41 12.79 8.23
C SER A 287 -0.17 12.62 9.11
N LYS A 288 0.37 13.72 9.67
CA LYS A 288 1.53 13.69 10.58
C LYS A 288 1.25 12.89 11.86
N LYS A 289 0.04 12.99 12.42
CA LYS A 289 -0.38 12.17 13.57
C LYS A 289 -0.44 10.68 13.22
N ASN A 290 -0.99 10.32 12.06
CA ASN A 290 -1.07 8.94 11.62
C ASN A 290 0.32 8.35 11.36
N ALA A 291 1.23 9.11 10.73
CA ALA A 291 2.61 8.70 10.54
C ALA A 291 3.35 8.47 11.87
N ALA A 292 3.16 9.36 12.84
CA ALA A 292 3.72 9.20 14.18
C ALA A 292 3.15 7.96 14.91
N ALA A 293 1.87 7.66 14.73
CA ALA A 293 1.25 6.46 15.31
C ALA A 293 1.81 5.17 14.70
N ILE A 294 2.06 5.14 13.39
CA ILE A 294 2.68 4.00 12.70
C ILE A 294 4.13 3.82 13.18
N ALA A 295 4.92 4.89 13.22
CA ALA A 295 6.30 4.84 13.70
C ALA A 295 6.40 4.41 15.18
N ALA A 296 5.43 4.79 16.01
CA ALA A 296 5.36 4.35 17.40
C ALA A 296 5.06 2.84 17.50
N ALA A 297 4.20 2.30 16.63
CA ALA A 297 3.89 0.88 16.60
C ALA A 297 5.07 0.02 16.12
N GLU A 298 5.89 0.53 15.19
CA GLU A 298 7.09 -0.15 14.72
C GLU A 298 8.19 -0.22 15.79
N ASN A 299 8.32 0.83 16.62
CA ASN A 299 9.30 0.86 17.71
C ASN A 299 8.92 0.02 18.95
N ASP A 300 7.64 -0.35 19.13
CA ASP A 300 7.20 -1.20 20.25
C ASP A 300 7.44 -2.71 20.01
N ASN A 301 7.85 -3.10 18.80
CA ASN A 301 8.17 -4.50 18.46
C ASN A 301 9.64 -4.90 18.68
N GLY A 302 10.44 -4.07 19.37
CA GLY A 302 11.88 -4.30 19.57
C GLY A 302 12.29 -4.94 20.90
N ASN A 303 11.38 -5.27 21.82
CA ASN A 303 11.76 -5.85 23.11
C ASN A 303 10.61 -6.65 23.76
N GLY A 304 10.53 -7.96 23.50
CA GLY A 304 9.55 -8.78 24.19
C GLY A 304 9.39 -10.18 23.62
N ASP A 305 10.17 -11.10 24.17
CA ASP A 305 9.86 -12.53 24.26
C ASP A 305 8.40 -12.70 24.73
N ARG A 306 7.45 -12.80 23.79
CA ARG A 306 6.03 -12.97 24.08
C ARG A 306 5.61 -14.38 23.76
N VAL A 307 5.97 -15.24 24.72
CA VAL A 307 5.22 -16.39 25.20
C VAL A 307 3.72 -16.22 24.88
N VAL A 308 3.23 -17.11 24.01
CA VAL A 308 1.81 -17.37 23.77
C VAL A 308 1.12 -17.61 25.13
N PRO A 309 0.13 -16.81 25.55
CA PRO A 309 -0.59 -17.11 26.77
C PRO A 309 -1.64 -18.19 26.44
N THR A 310 -1.25 -19.46 26.52
CA THR A 310 -2.20 -20.54 26.80
C THR A 310 -2.62 -20.43 28.27
N LYS A 311 -3.72 -19.70 28.53
CA LYS A 311 -4.50 -19.88 29.76
C LYS A 311 -5.74 -20.69 29.42
N THR A 312 -5.63 -21.96 29.75
CA THR A 312 -6.72 -22.88 30.06
C THR A 312 -7.55 -22.34 31.22
N GLY A 313 -8.88 -22.40 31.10
CA GLY A 313 -9.79 -22.31 32.26
C GLY A 313 -11.10 -21.58 31.98
N GLY A 314 -12.21 -22.31 32.10
CA GLY A 314 -13.53 -21.74 32.41
C GLY A 314 -14.55 -21.79 31.28
N VAL A 315 -15.30 -22.87 31.24
CA VAL A 315 -16.54 -23.08 30.48
C VAL A 315 -17.61 -22.09 30.95
N GLU A 316 -18.23 -21.34 30.05
CA GLU A 316 -19.69 -21.09 30.04
C GLU A 316 -20.15 -21.06 28.58
N ASN A 317 -21.18 -21.85 28.29
CA ASN A 317 -21.76 -22.06 26.97
C ASN A 317 -22.69 -20.89 26.64
N ASP A 318 -22.54 -20.30 25.45
CA ASP A 318 -23.63 -19.65 24.74
C ASP A 318 -23.49 -20.01 23.26
N ASP A 319 -24.39 -20.87 22.81
CA ASP A 319 -24.62 -21.25 21.42
C ASP A 319 -25.39 -20.12 20.74
N GLU A 320 -24.78 -19.39 19.80
CA GLU A 320 -25.50 -18.79 18.67
C GLU A 320 -24.65 -18.89 17.39
N ASP A 321 -25.24 -19.57 16.40
CA ASP A 321 -24.74 -19.76 15.05
C ASP A 321 -24.76 -18.44 14.27
N ASP A 322 -23.60 -17.97 13.78
CA ASP A 322 -23.55 -16.96 12.72
C ASP A 322 -22.76 -17.48 11.51
N VAL A 323 -23.51 -18.16 10.64
CA VAL A 323 -23.19 -18.29 9.23
C VAL A 323 -23.31 -16.89 8.62
N VAL A 324 -22.20 -16.17 8.52
CA VAL A 324 -22.21 -14.87 7.82
C VAL A 324 -22.10 -15.11 6.31
N ASP A 325 -23.26 -15.40 5.73
CA ASP A 325 -23.55 -15.17 4.31
C ASP A 325 -23.44 -13.66 4.07
N SER A 326 -22.38 -13.21 3.40
CA SER A 326 -22.20 -11.79 3.09
C SER A 326 -22.88 -11.45 1.77
N PRO A 327 -23.70 -10.38 1.75
CA PRO A 327 -24.88 -10.30 0.93
C PRO A 327 -24.59 -9.89 -0.51
N SER A 328 -25.35 -10.45 -1.44
CA SER A 328 -25.54 -9.92 -2.79
C SER A 328 -26.22 -8.55 -2.71
N LEU A 329 -25.44 -7.47 -2.54
CA LEU A 329 -25.90 -6.11 -2.74
C LEU A 329 -25.72 -5.72 -4.20
N ASN A 330 -26.83 -5.79 -4.92
CA ASN A 330 -27.04 -5.09 -6.19
C ASN A 330 -26.99 -3.58 -5.94
N VAL A 331 -25.87 -2.93 -6.25
CA VAL A 331 -25.85 -1.47 -6.46
C VAL A 331 -25.21 -1.19 -7.81
N LYS A 332 -26.02 -0.53 -8.63
CA LYS A 332 -25.80 -0.17 -10.03
C LYS A 332 -24.66 0.83 -10.18
N ASP A 333 -23.89 0.62 -11.25
CA ASP A 333 -23.16 1.57 -12.06
C ASP A 333 -23.06 3.03 -11.55
N ALA A 334 -21.84 3.44 -11.23
CA ALA A 334 -21.37 4.80 -11.48
C ALA A 334 -19.88 4.71 -11.86
N ALA A 335 -19.62 4.90 -13.15
CA ALA A 335 -18.28 4.96 -13.73
C ALA A 335 -17.55 6.23 -13.25
N ALA A 336 -16.49 6.05 -12.47
CA ALA A 336 -15.43 7.03 -12.27
C ALA A 336 -14.09 6.26 -12.30
N GLY A 337 -13.08 6.82 -12.97
CA GLY A 337 -11.91 6.11 -13.48
C GLY A 337 -11.16 5.23 -12.45
N ASN A 338 -11.30 3.91 -12.58
CA ASN A 338 -10.55 2.95 -11.77
C ASN A 338 -9.07 2.93 -12.18
N ARG A 339 -8.22 3.62 -11.41
CA ARG A 339 -6.78 3.35 -11.34
C ARG A 339 -6.60 2.10 -10.48
N ALA A 340 -6.56 0.92 -11.10
CA ALA A 340 -6.30 -0.32 -10.40
C ALA A 340 -4.79 -0.49 -10.19
N THR A 341 -4.32 -0.30 -8.96
CA THR A 341 -2.94 -0.61 -8.55
C THR A 341 -2.87 -2.01 -7.97
N VAL A 342 -1.98 -2.84 -8.52
CA VAL A 342 -1.63 -4.14 -7.95
C VAL A 342 -0.50 -3.91 -6.96
N THR A 343 -0.74 -4.12 -5.68
CA THR A 343 0.28 -4.02 -4.65
C THR A 343 0.62 -5.43 -4.15
N VAL A 344 1.90 -5.78 -4.19
CA VAL A 344 2.44 -7.02 -3.64
C VAL A 344 3.27 -6.64 -2.43
N VAL A 345 2.93 -7.17 -1.27
CA VAL A 345 3.63 -6.87 -0.01
C VAL A 345 4.43 -8.11 0.39
N LEU A 346 5.75 -7.95 0.47
CA LEU A 346 6.64 -8.92 1.09
C LEU A 346 6.63 -8.66 2.60
N SER A 347 6.30 -9.68 3.39
CA SER A 347 6.41 -9.59 4.85
C SER A 347 7.69 -10.29 5.28
N ASP A 348 8.70 -9.50 5.63
CA ASP A 348 9.89 -9.97 6.31
C ASP A 348 9.67 -9.88 7.82
N SER A 349 9.90 -11.00 8.50
CA SER A 349 10.07 -11.07 9.95
C SER A 349 11.49 -11.52 10.16
N ASP A 350 12.31 -10.66 10.75
CA ASP A 350 13.69 -10.94 11.09
C ASP A 350 13.74 -12.10 12.09
N GLY A 351 14.49 -13.13 11.69
CA GLY A 351 14.58 -14.42 12.35
C GLY A 351 15.55 -15.27 11.54
N ASP A 352 16.83 -15.08 11.84
CA ASP A 352 17.95 -15.83 11.26
C ASP A 352 17.85 -17.31 11.65
N ASP A 353 17.30 -18.12 10.76
CA ASP A 353 17.62 -19.54 10.68
C ASP A 353 17.75 -19.89 9.19
N VAL A 354 18.98 -20.12 8.76
CA VAL A 354 19.34 -20.51 7.39
C VAL A 354 19.28 -22.03 7.31
N ASP A 355 18.08 -22.59 7.15
CA ASP A 355 17.94 -24.01 6.81
C ASP A 355 18.19 -24.17 5.30
N VAL A 356 19.41 -24.61 4.97
CA VAL A 356 19.76 -25.13 3.65
C VAL A 356 19.10 -26.50 3.49
N VAL A 357 18.08 -26.59 2.64
CA VAL A 357 17.57 -27.88 2.16
C VAL A 357 18.24 -28.15 0.81
N GLU A 358 19.23 -29.03 0.81
CA GLU A 358 19.65 -29.73 -0.41
C GLU A 358 18.54 -30.69 -0.82
N ILE A 359 18.04 -30.55 -2.04
CA ILE A 359 17.22 -31.56 -2.72
C ILE A 359 18.13 -32.16 -3.80
N GLU A 360 18.36 -33.47 -3.73
CA GLU A 360 19.03 -34.25 -4.79
C GLU A 360 18.37 -34.10 -6.17
#